data_AF-A0A949MB31-F1
#
_entry.id   AF-A0A949MB31-F1
#
_cell.length_a   1.000
_cell.length_b   1.000
_cell.length_c   1.000
_cell.angle_alpha   90.00
_cell.angle_beta   90.00
_cell.angle_gamma   90.00
#
_symmetry.space_group_name_H-M   'P 1'
#
loop_
_entity.id
_entity.type
_entity.pdbx_description
1 polymer ?
#
loop_
_entity_poly.entity_id
_entity_poly.type
_entity_poly.pdbx_seq_one_letter_code
_entity_poly.pdbx_strand_id
1 'polypeptide(L)' 'MQKALLETNLPFPKRQGKVRDVYDLGDRLFIISTDRISAFDWVMPNGIPDKGRILNQLSLFWFQ' A
#
# COMPACT_ATOMS: atom_id res chain seq x y z
N MET A 1 13.97 11.91 -8.61
CA MET A 1 13.37 10.59 -8.28
C MET A 1 12.18 10.83 -7.37
N GLN A 2 11.09 10.09 -7.56
CA GLN A 2 9.90 10.24 -6.71
C GLN A 2 10.17 9.64 -5.33
N LYS A 3 9.68 10.28 -4.27
CA LYS A 3 9.83 9.81 -2.89
C LYS A 3 8.92 8.60 -2.65
N ALA A 4 9.41 7.60 -1.93
CA ALA A 4 8.62 6.42 -1.57
C ALA A 4 7.39 6.81 -0.72
N LEU A 5 6.22 6.28 -1.07
CA LEU A 5 4.98 6.44 -0.29
C LEU A 5 4.97 5.44 0.87
N LEU A 6 5.36 5.90 2.06
CA LEU A 6 5.40 5.05 3.27
C LEU A 6 4.12 5.07 4.08
N GLU A 7 3.41 6.19 4.07
CA GLU A 7 2.23 6.43 4.87
C GLU A 7 1.15 7.10 4.04
N THR A 8 -0.08 6.75 4.34
CA THR A 8 -1.27 7.42 3.82
C THR A 8 -2.11 7.90 4.99
N ASN A 9 -2.73 9.06 4.84
CA ASN A 9 -3.59 9.65 5.85
C ASN A 9 -4.83 10.24 5.16
N LEU A 10 -5.88 9.42 5.06
CA LEU A 10 -7.18 9.79 4.51
C LEU A 10 -8.22 9.82 5.64
N PRO A 11 -9.29 10.63 5.52
CA PRO A 11 -10.29 10.82 6.57
C PRO A 11 -11.31 9.68 6.64
N PHE A 12 -10.83 8.42 6.66
CA PHE A 12 -11.65 7.21 6.74
C PHE A 12 -11.04 6.23 7.77
N PRO A 13 -11.84 5.32 8.35
CA PRO A 13 -11.30 4.27 9.22
C PRO A 13 -10.20 3.48 8.50
N LYS A 14 -9.01 3.42 9.11
CA LYS A 14 -7.80 2.86 8.51
C LYS A 14 -7.35 1.60 9.23
N ARG A 15 -7.07 0.54 8.45
CA ARG A 15 -6.26 -0.60 8.88
C ARG A 15 -4.93 -0.62 8.12
N GLN A 16 -3.83 -0.57 8.86
CA GLN A 16 -2.48 -0.60 8.30
C GLN A 16 -1.90 -2.01 8.39
N GLY A 17 -1.60 -2.61 7.24
CA GLY A 17 -0.77 -3.81 7.14
C GLY A 17 0.69 -3.47 6.83
N LYS A 18 1.54 -4.49 6.67
CA LYS A 18 2.96 -4.32 6.33
C LYS A 18 3.15 -3.51 5.04
N VAL A 19 2.37 -3.83 4.01
CA VAL A 19 2.51 -3.26 2.65
C VAL A 19 1.26 -2.48 2.18
N ARG A 20 0.09 -2.75 2.74
CA ARG A 20 -1.17 -2.13 2.29
C ARG A 20 -1.82 -1.34 3.40
N ASP A 21 -2.32 -0.16 3.05
CA ASP A 21 -3.26 0.59 3.86
C ASP A 21 -4.66 0.32 3.31
N VAL A 22 -5.59 -0.10 4.17
CA VAL A 22 -6.98 -0.38 3.80
C VAL A 22 -7.85 0.63 4.51
N TYR A 23 -8.64 1.36 3.73
CA TYR A 23 -9.64 2.30 4.23
C TYR A 23 -11.04 1.74 4.03
N ASP A 24 -11.86 1.86 5.06
CA ASP A 24 -13.27 1.51 5.00
C ASP A 24 -14.09 2.71 4.50
N LEU A 25 -14.77 2.55 3.36
CA LEU A 25 -15.65 3.57 2.80
C LEU A 25 -17.15 3.26 3.04
N GLY A 26 -17.45 2.25 3.87
CA GLY A 26 -18.80 1.79 4.19
C GLY A 26 -19.29 0.68 3.27
N ASP A 27 -19.45 0.94 1.97
CA ASP A 27 -19.94 -0.04 0.99
C ASP A 27 -18.81 -0.80 0.27
N ARG A 28 -17.58 -0.30 0.38
CA ARG A 28 -16.40 -0.81 -0.30
C ARG A 28 -15.13 -0.56 0.51
N LEU A 29 -14.08 -1.29 0.17
CA LEU A 29 -12.75 -1.06 0.71
C LEU A 29 -11.88 -0.33 -0.30
N PHE A 30 -11.19 0.71 0.14
CA PHE A 30 -10.13 1.35 -0.63
C PHE A 30 -8.78 0.80 -0.20
N ILE A 31 -8.18 -0.02 -1.05
CA ILE A 31 -6.93 -0.73 -0.78
C ILE A 31 -5.79 0.00 -1.49
N ILE A 32 -4.88 0.60 -0.72
CA ILE A 32 -3.69 1.27 -1.25
C ILE A 32 -2.47 0.37 -1.02
N SER A 33 -1.81 -0.03 -2.10
CA SER A 33 -0.49 -0.66 -2.04
C SER A 33 0.58 0.42 -1.89
N THR A 34 1.26 0.45 -0.73
CA THR A 34 2.30 1.44 -0.43
C THR A 34 3.68 0.97 -0.93
N ASP A 35 4.68 1.83 -0.80
CA ASP A 35 6.07 1.51 -1.11
C ASP A 35 6.81 0.84 0.05
N ARG A 36 6.12 0.59 1.18
CA ARG A 36 6.68 -0.20 2.29
C ARG A 36 6.96 -1.62 1.85
N ILE A 37 8.07 -2.17 2.34
CA ILE A 37 8.51 -3.54 2.13
C ILE A 37 8.86 -4.16 3.49
N SER A 38 8.64 -5.46 3.62
CA SER A 38 8.96 -6.21 4.83
C SER A 38 9.69 -7.50 4.51
N ALA A 39 10.63 -7.87 5.37
CA ALA A 39 11.31 -9.17 5.37
C ALA A 39 11.50 -9.62 6.83
N PHE A 40 11.45 -10.93 7.09
CA PHE A 40 11.60 -11.49 8.44
C PHE A 40 10.69 -10.82 9.49
N ASP A 41 9.42 -10.63 9.13
CA ASP A 41 8.40 -9.94 9.93
C ASP A 41 8.68 -8.48 10.32
N TRP A 42 9.75 -7.87 9.78
CA TRP A 42 10.12 -6.49 10.02
C TRP A 42 9.83 -5.60 8.80
N VAL A 43 9.17 -4.46 9.04
CA VAL A 43 8.93 -3.44 8.00
C VAL A 43 10.13 -2.50 7.96
N MET A 44 10.73 -2.35 6.78
CA MET A 44 11.92 -1.52 6.60
C MET A 44 11.57 -0.02 6.77
N PRO A 45 12.48 0.81 7.32
CA PRO A 45 12.24 2.24 7.51
C PRO A 45 12.24 3.00 6.18
N ASN A 46 12.96 2.50 5.18
CA ASN A 46 12.93 2.97 3.81
C ASN A 46 11.97 2.12 2.97
N GLY A 47 11.37 2.76 1.97
CA GLY A 47 10.53 2.10 0.97
C GLY A 47 11.26 2.01 -0.37
N ILE A 48 10.65 1.26 -1.28
CA ILE A 48 11.10 1.18 -2.67
C ILE A 48 10.15 2.06 -3.50
N PRO A 49 10.59 3.23 -3.99
CA PRO A 49 9.75 4.09 -4.80
C PRO A 49 9.07 3.32 -5.95
N ASP A 50 7.80 3.62 -6.19
CA ASP A 50 6.95 3.06 -7.25
C ASP A 50 6.58 1.57 -7.10
N LYS A 51 7.09 0.86 -6.08
CA LYS A 51 6.73 -0.54 -5.82
C LYS A 51 5.22 -0.71 -5.67
N GLY A 52 4.57 0.16 -4.88
CA GLY A 52 3.13 0.11 -4.65
C GLY A 52 2.33 0.23 -5.95
N ARG A 53 2.77 1.11 -6.86
CA ARG A 53 2.17 1.30 -8.18
C ARG A 53 2.28 0.05 -9.05
N ILE A 54 3.47 -0.54 -9.14
CA ILE A 54 3.72 -1.75 -9.93
C ILE A 54 2.91 -2.93 -9.38
N LEU A 55 2.91 -3.13 -8.06
CA LEU A 55 2.15 -4.22 -7.44
C LEU A 55 0.64 -4.08 -7.65
N ASN A 56 0.13 -2.84 -7.64
CA ASN A 56 -1.29 -2.58 -7.91
C ASN A 56 -1.63 -2.91 -9.38
N GLN A 57 -0.80 -2.48 -10.33
CA GLN A 57 -0.98 -2.79 -11.75
C GLN A 57 -0.90 -4.30 -12.03
N LEU A 58 0.06 -5.00 -11.42
CA LEU A 58 0.18 -6.44 -11.55
C LEU A 58 -1.05 -7.17 -11.00
N SER A 59 -1.60 -6.69 -9.88
CA SER A 59 -2.85 -7.24 -9.34
C SER A 59 -4.01 -7.03 -10.30
N LEU A 60 -4.16 -5.83 -10.89
CA LEU A 60 -5.18 -5.56 -11.91
C LEU A 60 -5.04 -6.47 -13.13
N PHE A 61 -3.82 -6.68 -13.63
CA PHE A 61 -3.55 -7.59 -14.73
C PHE A 61 -4.01 -9.02 -14.44
N TRP A 62 -3.77 -9.53 -13.23
CA TRP A 62 -4.17 -10.90 -12.86
C TRP A 62 -5.65 -11.06 -12.50
N PHE A 63 -6.34 -9.97 -12.12
CA PHE A 63 -7.78 -10.01 -11.83
C PHE A 63 -8.65 -9.87 -13.09
N GLN A 64 -8.08 -9.43 -14.20
CA GLN A 64 -8.71 -9.39 -15.52
C GLN A 64 -8.59 -10.74 -16.22
#